data_AF-A0A355V524-F1
#
_entry.id   AF-A0A355V524-F1
#
_cell.length_a   1.000
_cell.length_b   1.000
_cell.length_c   1.000
_cell.angle_alpha   90.00
_cell.angle_beta   90.00
_cell.angle_gamma   90.00
#
_symmetry.space_group_name_H-M   'P 1'
#
loop_
_entity.id
_entity.type
_entity.pdbx_description
1 polymer ?
#
loop_
_entity_poly.entity_id
_entity_poly.type
_entity_poly.pdbx_seq_one_letter_code
_entity_poly.pdbx_strand_id
1 'polypeptide(L)'
;MRQIVLDTETTGLEASQGHRIIEIGCVEVEHRRLTGNHYHQYVRPEREIDEGAQEVHGISNEFLADKPVFADIADEFLEFVRGSELLIHNAPFDIGFLDAELERL
;
A
#
# COMPACT_ATOMS: atom_id res chain seq x y z
N MET A 1 -0.36 -23.26 1.84
CA MET A 1 -0.88 -22.13 1.04
C MET A 1 -0.39 -20.87 1.74
N ARG A 2 0.34 -20.03 0.99
CA ARG A 2 0.94 -18.79 1.49
C ARG A 2 -0.11 -17.68 1.44
N GLN A 3 -0.30 -16.97 2.54
CA GLN A 3 -1.24 -15.87 2.66
C GLN A 3 -0.47 -14.60 3.01
N ILE A 4 -0.86 -13.48 2.41
CA ILE A 4 -0.30 -12.16 2.73
C ILE A 4 -1.41 -11.33 3.33
N VAL A 5 -1.25 -10.93 4.59
CA VAL A 5 -2.11 -9.90 5.18
C VAL A 5 -1.56 -8.56 4.74
N LEU A 6 -2.41 -7.76 4.10
CA LEU A 6 -2.02 -6.50 3.47
C LEU A 6 -2.93 -5.37 3.95
N ASP A 7 -2.33 -4.20 4.12
CA ASP A 7 -2.99 -2.95 4.47
C ASP A 7 -2.29 -1.79 3.73
N THR A 8 -3.06 -0.77 3.34
CA THR A 8 -2.54 0.43 2.68
C THR A 8 -2.99 1.70 3.39
N GLU A 9 -2.07 2.66 3.49
CA GLU A 9 -2.41 4.04 3.81
C GLU A 9 -2.40 4.87 2.54
N THR A 10 -3.27 5.87 2.46
CA THR A 10 -3.52 6.62 1.23
C THR A 10 -3.63 8.11 1.51
N THR A 11 -3.47 8.94 0.47
CA THR A 11 -3.63 10.40 0.61
C THR A 11 -5.07 10.86 0.87
N GLY A 12 -6.06 9.95 0.83
CA GLY A 12 -7.49 10.22 0.99
C GLY A 12 -8.34 9.04 0.53
N LEU A 13 -9.66 9.18 0.45
CA LEU A 13 -10.57 8.02 0.45
C LEU A 13 -10.89 7.40 -0.92
N GLU A 14 -10.65 8.09 -2.03
CA GLU A 14 -11.12 7.64 -3.35
C GLU A 14 -10.03 7.68 -4.43
N ALA A 15 -9.59 6.50 -4.88
CA ALA A 15 -8.62 6.38 -5.98
C ALA A 15 -9.09 7.04 -7.29
N SER A 16 -10.41 7.03 -7.54
CA SER A 16 -11.06 7.70 -8.68
C SER A 16 -10.90 9.22 -8.67
N GLN A 17 -10.68 9.83 -7.52
CA GLN A 17 -10.37 11.26 -7.35
C GLN A 17 -8.85 11.53 -7.44
N GLY A 18 -8.08 10.55 -7.89
CA GLY A 18 -6.63 10.65 -8.02
C GLY A 18 -5.89 10.54 -6.68
N HIS A 19 -6.52 10.05 -5.61
CA HIS A 19 -5.79 9.71 -4.39
C HIS A 19 -4.82 8.57 -4.66
N ARG A 20 -3.78 8.52 -3.84
CA ARG A 20 -2.61 7.66 -4.08
C ARG A 20 -2.17 6.95 -2.82
N ILE A 21 -1.53 5.82 -3.01
CA ILE A 21 -0.94 5.04 -1.90
C ILE A 21 0.27 5.79 -1.35
N ILE A 22 0.39 5.82 -0.02
CA ILE A 22 1.54 6.41 0.70
C ILE A 22 2.27 5.41 1.59
N GLU A 23 1.65 4.27 1.90
CA GLU A 23 2.27 3.17 2.64
C GLU A 23 1.66 1.85 2.19
N ILE A 24 2.51 0.82 2.08
CA ILE A 24 2.09 -0.56 1.87
C ILE A 24 2.71 -1.39 2.98
N GLY A 25 1.86 -2.02 3.79
CA GLY A 25 2.25 -2.96 4.82
C GLY A 25 1.80 -4.37 4.45
N CYS A 26 2.72 -5.32 4.45
CA CYS A 26 2.44 -6.72 4.16
C CYS A 26 3.14 -7.63 5.16
N VAL A 27 2.41 -8.60 5.71
CA VAL A 27 2.98 -9.67 6.54
C VAL A 27 2.63 -11.03 5.99
N GLU A 28 3.65 -11.89 5.91
CA GLU A 28 3.47 -13.24 5.39
C GLU A 28 3.02 -14.22 6.49
N VAL A 29 2.00 -14.99 6.14
CA VAL A 29 1.40 -16.02 6.99
C VAL A 29 1.45 -17.36 6.28
N GLU A 30 2.01 -18.35 6.97
CA GLU A 30 1.95 -19.75 6.56
C GLU A 30 1.44 -20.61 7.72
N HIS A 31 0.53 -21.53 7.43
CA HIS A 31 -0.06 -22.42 8.45
C HIS A 31 -0.60 -21.64 9.67
N ARG A 32 -1.20 -20.46 9.42
CA ARG A 32 -1.75 -19.54 10.43
C ARG A 32 -0.71 -19.02 11.44
N ARG A 33 0.56 -18.95 11.03
CA ARG A 33 1.65 -18.38 11.81
C ARG A 33 2.38 -17.33 10.97
N LEU A 34 2.80 -16.24 11.62
CA LEU A 34 3.68 -15.25 11.00
C LEU A 34 5.02 -15.92 10.66
N THR A 35 5.50 -15.74 9.43
CA THR A 35 6.81 -16.26 9.03
C THR A 35 7.95 -15.31 9.42
N GLY A 36 7.62 -14.05 9.70
CA GLY A 36 8.58 -12.97 9.93
C GLY A 36 9.02 -12.27 8.64
N ASN A 37 8.69 -12.85 7.48
CA ASN A 37 8.86 -12.19 6.19
C ASN A 37 7.79 -11.09 6.04
N HIS A 38 8.24 -9.87 5.77
CA HIS A 38 7.39 -8.70 5.64
C HIS A 38 7.86 -7.86 4.46
N TYR A 39 6.91 -7.16 3.85
CA TYR A 39 7.19 -6.11 2.90
C TYR A 39 6.55 -4.83 3.44
N HIS A 40 7.36 -3.79 3.62
CA HIS A 40 6.90 -2.54 4.20
C HIS A 40 7.60 -1.39 3.51
N GLN A 41 6.82 -0.53 2.85
CA GLN A 41 7.34 0.60 2.09
C GLN A 41 6.47 1.83 2.29
N TYR A 42 7.13 2.98 2.46
CA TYR A 42 6.51 4.29 2.30
C TYR A 42 6.70 4.78 0.87
N VAL A 43 5.71 5.48 0.35
CA VAL A 43 5.62 5.90 -1.05
C VAL A 43 5.35 7.39 -1.13
N ARG A 44 6.10 8.10 -1.98
CA ARG A 44 5.83 9.50 -2.28
C ARG A 44 4.68 9.59 -3.28
N PRO A 45 3.54 10.21 -2.92
CA PRO A 45 2.34 10.18 -3.75
C PRO A 45 2.31 11.22 -4.87
N GLU A 46 3.30 12.11 -4.99
CA GLU A 46 3.33 13.18 -6.01
C GLU A 46 2.07 14.09 -6.00
N ARG A 47 1.42 14.17 -4.83
CA ARG A 47 0.31 15.07 -4.50
C ARG A 47 0.32 15.31 -2.98
N GLU A 48 -0.46 16.27 -2.52
CA GLU A 48 -0.66 16.47 -1.09
C GLU A 48 -1.61 15.41 -0.51
N ILE A 49 -1.35 15.03 0.75
CA ILE A 49 -2.24 14.26 1.63
C ILE A 49 -3.36 15.17 2.14
N ASP A 50 -4.60 14.66 2.13
CA ASP A 50 -5.73 15.35 2.73
C ASP A 50 -5.60 15.39 4.27
N GLU A 51 -5.97 16.52 4.88
CA GLU A 51 -5.87 16.71 6.34
C GLU A 51 -6.55 15.56 7.11
N GLY A 52 -7.73 15.12 6.68
CA GLY A 52 -8.46 14.03 7.33
C GLY A 52 -7.75 12.67 7.24
N ALA A 53 -6.99 12.40 6.19
CA ALA A 53 -6.16 11.20 6.10
C ALA A 53 -4.97 11.30 7.06
N GLN A 54 -4.28 12.46 7.04
CA GLN A 54 -3.17 12.73 7.94
C GLN A 54 -3.56 12.65 9.42
N GLU A 55 -4.78 13.06 9.80
CA GLU A 55 -5.30 12.90 11.17
C GLU A 55 -5.47 11.43 11.60
N VAL A 56 -5.70 10.51 10.64
CA VAL A 56 -5.89 9.09 10.90
C VAL A 56 -4.56 8.36 11.06
N HIS A 57 -3.67 8.47 10.07
CA HIS A 57 -2.42 7.70 10.03
C HIS A 57 -1.19 8.48 10.53
N GLY A 58 -1.26 9.82 10.62
CA GLY A 58 -0.18 10.66 11.17
C GLY A 58 1.03 10.87 10.26
N ILE A 59 0.91 10.56 8.97
CA ILE A 59 2.01 10.64 7.98
C ILE A 59 1.94 11.98 7.28
N SER A 60 3.04 12.73 7.27
CA SER A 60 3.10 14.06 6.66
C SER A 60 3.74 14.04 5.27
N ASN A 61 3.43 15.05 4.45
CA ASN A 61 4.03 15.21 3.12
C ASN A 61 5.56 15.35 3.21
N GLU A 62 6.08 16.01 4.25
CA GLU A 62 7.52 16.16 4.47
C GLU A 62 8.21 14.82 4.74
N PHE A 63 7.56 13.92 5.49
CA PHE A 63 8.10 12.59 5.76
C PHE A 63 8.22 11.74 4.49
N LEU A 64 7.31 11.93 3.52
CA LEU A 64 7.28 11.18 2.27
C LEU A 64 8.14 11.80 1.16
N ALA A 65 8.69 13.01 1.36
CA ALA A 65 9.36 13.76 0.29
C ALA A 65 10.58 13.04 -0.31
N ASP A 66 11.28 12.23 0.49
CA ASP A 66 12.47 11.46 0.12
C ASP A 66 12.20 9.98 -0.19
N LYS A 67 10.93 9.55 -0.13
CA LYS A 67 10.52 8.17 -0.38
C LYS A 67 10.40 7.89 -1.89
N PRO A 68 10.54 6.62 -2.31
CA PRO A 68 10.33 6.22 -3.71
C PRO A 68 8.91 6.53 -4.17
N VAL A 69 8.70 6.71 -5.48
CA VAL A 69 7.33 6.71 -6.03
C VAL A 69 6.84 5.28 -6.24
N PHE A 70 5.54 5.08 -6.45
CA PHE A 70 4.98 3.73 -6.61
C PHE A 70 5.67 2.93 -7.73
N ALA A 71 6.00 3.59 -8.84
CA ALA A 71 6.69 2.95 -9.97
C ALA A 71 8.05 2.34 -9.60
N ASP A 72 8.76 2.90 -8.62
CA ASP A 72 10.06 2.40 -8.19
C ASP A 72 9.94 1.11 -7.35
N ILE A 73 8.78 0.86 -6.74
CA ILE A 73 8.55 -0.27 -5.83
C ILE A 73 7.61 -1.34 -6.39
N ALA A 74 6.92 -1.06 -7.51
CA ALA A 74 5.86 -1.89 -8.04
C ALA A 74 6.31 -3.33 -8.34
N ASP A 75 7.46 -3.48 -9.00
CA ASP A 75 7.99 -4.81 -9.35
C ASP A 75 8.33 -5.65 -8.11
N GLU A 76 8.95 -5.04 -7.09
CA GLU A 76 9.30 -5.72 -5.85
C GLU A 76 8.05 -6.13 -5.07
N PHE A 77 7.07 -5.23 -4.96
CA PHE A 77 5.78 -5.51 -4.34
C PHE A 77 5.04 -6.67 -5.02
N LEU A 78 4.92 -6.61 -6.36
CA LEU A 78 4.23 -7.63 -7.14
C LEU A 78 4.90 -8.99 -7.00
N GLU A 79 6.23 -9.02 -6.94
CA GLU A 79 6.96 -10.25 -6.69
C GLU A 79 6.70 -10.79 -5.28
N PHE A 80 6.68 -9.92 -4.26
CA PHE A 80 6.38 -10.32 -2.89
C PHE A 80 5.02 -10.98 -2.76
N VAL A 81 3.97 -10.46 -3.42
CA VAL A 81 2.60 -10.99 -3.31
C VAL A 81 2.27 -12.09 -4.33
N ARG A 82 3.14 -12.35 -5.31
CA ARG A 82 2.88 -13.28 -6.41
C ARG A 82 2.48 -14.67 -5.91
N GLY A 83 1.37 -15.18 -6.44
CA GLY A 83 0.88 -16.54 -6.17
C GLY A 83 0.37 -16.76 -4.74
N SER A 84 0.18 -15.70 -3.96
CA SER A 84 -0.38 -15.76 -2.61
C SER A 84 -1.86 -15.35 -2.56
N GLU A 85 -2.56 -15.76 -1.50
CA GLU A 85 -3.88 -15.21 -1.18
C GLU A 85 -3.71 -13.91 -0.41
N LEU A 86 -4.30 -12.82 -0.90
CA LEU A 86 -4.33 -11.54 -0.20
C LEU A 86 -5.48 -11.52 0.82
N LEU A 87 -5.16 -11.24 2.08
CA LEU A 87 -6.10 -11.09 3.17
C LEU A 87 -6.13 -9.62 3.61
N ILE A 88 -7.19 -8.92 3.24
CA ILE A 88 -7.32 -7.48 3.43
C ILE A 88 -8.66 -7.18 4.10
N HIS A 89 -8.65 -6.33 5.13
CA HIS A 89 -9.89 -5.83 5.71
C HIS A 89 -10.44 -4.71 4.83
N ASN A 90 -11.69 -4.81 4.39
CA ASN A 90 -12.26 -3.90 3.39
C ASN A 90 -11.52 -3.93 2.03
N ALA A 91 -11.17 -5.14 1.56
CA ALA A 91 -10.41 -5.37 0.32
C ALA A 91 -10.79 -4.51 -0.91
N PRO A 92 -12.08 -4.18 -1.19
CA PRO A 92 -12.40 -3.31 -2.32
C PRO A 92 -11.70 -1.94 -2.30
N PHE A 93 -11.38 -1.41 -1.12
CA PHE A 93 -10.64 -0.16 -0.97
C PHE A 93 -9.20 -0.32 -1.44
N ASP A 94 -8.40 -1.17 -0.77
CA ASP A 94 -6.98 -1.36 -1.07
C ASP A 94 -6.75 -1.87 -2.49
N ILE A 95 -7.57 -2.82 -2.95
CA ILE A 95 -7.48 -3.32 -4.33
C ILE A 95 -7.77 -2.21 -5.33
N GLY A 96 -8.77 -1.35 -5.09
CA GLY A 96 -9.06 -0.22 -5.96
C GLY A 96 -7.90 0.78 -6.06
N PHE A 97 -7.17 1.00 -4.97
CA PHE A 97 -5.97 1.83 -4.97
C PHE A 97 -4.79 1.16 -5.68
N LEU A 98 -4.56 -0.12 -5.42
CA LEU A 98 -3.51 -0.90 -6.09
C LEU A 98 -3.73 -0.96 -7.59
N ASP A 99 -4.94 -1.27 -8.05
CA ASP A 99 -5.29 -1.28 -9.47
C ASP A 99 -5.06 0.10 -10.10
N ALA A 100 -5.50 1.17 -9.44
CA ALA A 100 -5.30 2.54 -9.95
C ALA A 100 -3.81 2.94 -10.01
N GLU A 101 -2.97 2.51 -9.07
CA GLU A 101 -1.52 2.74 -9.15
C GLU A 101 -0.88 1.91 -10.27
N LEU A 102 -1.29 0.66 -10.44
CA LEU A 102 -0.78 -0.23 -11.51
C LEU A 102 -1.19 0.26 -12.91
N GLU A 103 -2.39 0.82 -13.08
CA GLU A 103 -2.85 1.40 -14.34
C GLU A 103 -2.04 2.64 -14.78
N ARG A 104 -1.29 3.26 -13.87
CA ARG A 104 -0.46 4.45 -14.15
C ARG A 104 0.96 4.11 -14.61
N LEU A 105 1.39 2.84 -14.49
CA LEU A 105 2.70 2.35 -14.91
C LEU A 105 2.78 2.19 -16.44
#